data_AF-A0A3M6VPM9-F1
#
_entry.id   AF-A0A3M6VPM9-F1
#
_cell.length_a   1.000
_cell.length_b   1.000
_cell.length_c   1.000
_cell.angle_alpha   90.00
_cell.angle_beta   90.00
_cell.angle_gamma   90.00
#
_symmetry.space_group_name_H-M   'P 1'
#
loop_
_entity.id
_entity.type
_entity.pdbx_description
1 polymer ?
#
loop_
_entity_poly.entity_id
_entity_poly.type
_entity_poly.pdbx_seq_one_letter_code
_entity_poly.pdbx_strand_id
1 'polypeptide(L)' 'MHRWTTISKVMIGFTAVYTVYAIGDHLRHEHHDEDKPEYPYLKMRTKPFPWPESNCDFLDRECRAKAREAKKALN' A
#
# COMPACT_ATOMS: atom_id res chain seq x y z
N MET A 1 20.17 -33.95 -11.05
CA MET A 1 20.08 -32.51 -11.41
C MET A 1 18.91 -32.22 -12.36
N HIS A 2 18.81 -32.85 -13.54
CA HIS A 2 17.79 -32.53 -14.57
C HIS A 2 16.33 -32.49 -14.08
N ARG A 3 15.89 -33.44 -13.23
CA ARG A 3 14.53 -33.50 -12.68
C ARG A 3 14.14 -32.23 -11.93
N TRP A 4 15.03 -31.72 -11.07
CA TRP A 4 14.77 -30.51 -10.30
C TRP A 4 14.74 -29.27 -11.17
N THR A 5 15.60 -29.17 -12.18
CA THR A 5 15.56 -28.08 -13.17
C THR A 5 14.24 -28.02 -13.91
N THR A 6 13.68 -29.17 -14.31
CA THR A 6 12.37 -29.22 -14.98
C THR A 6 11.25 -28.75 -14.05
N ILE A 7 11.24 -29.21 -12.79
CA ILE A 7 10.26 -28.78 -11.80
C ILE A 7 10.35 -27.27 -11.56
N SER A 8 11.56 -26.72 -11.38
CA SER A 8 11.75 -25.29 -11.20
C SER A 8 11.22 -24.48 -12.38
N LYS A 9 11.44 -24.93 -13.63
CA LYS A 9 10.90 -24.25 -14.83
C LYS A 9 9.38 -24.23 -14.84
N VAL A 10 8.73 -25.32 -14.44
CA VAL A 10 7.27 -25.38 -14.32
C VAL A 10 6.77 -24.40 -13.25
N MET A 11 7.41 -24.37 -12.08
CA MET A 11 7.04 -23.45 -11.00
C MET A 11 7.23 -21.99 -11.39
N ILE A 12 8.31 -21.65 -12.11
CA ILE A 12 8.53 -20.30 -12.64
C ILE A 12 7.37 -19.92 -13.58
N GLY A 13 6.99 -20.81 -14.49
CA GLY A 13 5.85 -20.58 -15.39
C GLY A 13 4.55 -20.34 -14.64
N PHE A 14 4.26 -21.16 -13.62
CA PHE A 14 3.08 -21.00 -12.78
C PHE A 14 3.09 -19.66 -12.03
N THR A 15 4.20 -19.31 -11.37
CA THR A 15 4.33 -18.03 -10.65
C THR A 15 4.16 -16.83 -11.58
N ALA A 16 4.68 -16.91 -12.81
CA ALA A 16 4.50 -15.84 -13.80
C ALA A 16 3.02 -15.62 -14.15
N VAL A 17 2.26 -16.70 -14.40
CA VAL A 17 0.81 -16.60 -14.67
C VAL A 17 0.06 -16.02 -13.47
N TYR A 18 0.35 -16.51 -12.27
CA TYR A 18 -0.29 -16.00 -11.05
C TYR A 18 0.04 -14.52 -10.80
N THR A 19 1.26 -14.10 -11.13
CA THR A 19 1.69 -12.70 -10.99
C THR A 19 0.87 -11.78 -11.89
N VAL A 20 0.65 -12.14 -13.16
CA VAL A 20 -0.18 -11.34 -14.08
C VAL A 20 -1.62 -11.26 -13.58
N TYR A 21 -2.17 -12.36 -13.08
CA TYR A 21 -3.50 -12.37 -12.47
C TYR A 21 -3.58 -11.43 -11.26
N ALA A 22 -2.64 -11.53 -10.32
CA ALA A 22 -2.60 -10.70 -9.12
C ALA A 22 -2.43 -9.20 -9.44
N ILE A 23 -1.63 -8.85 -10.45
CA ILE A 23 -1.53 -7.46 -10.94
C ILE A 23 -2.88 -6.99 -11.50
N GLY A 24 -3.54 -7.83 -12.31
CA GLY A 24 -4.86 -7.50 -12.87
C GLY A 24 -5.92 -7.25 -11.80
N ASP A 25 -5.91 -8.04 -10.73
CA ASP A 25 -6.77 -7.84 -9.55
C ASP A 25 -6.40 -6.56 -8.78
N HIS A 26 -5.10 -6.35 -8.52
CA HIS A 26 -4.59 -5.18 -7.81
C HIS A 26 -4.87 -3.86 -8.54
N LEU A 27 -4.97 -3.86 -9.86
CA LEU A 27 -5.36 -2.66 -10.62
C LEU A 27 -6.87 -2.39 -10.61
N ARG A 28 -7.68 -3.32 -10.11
CA ARG A 28 -9.16 -3.26 -10.17
C ARG A 28 -9.82 -3.19 -8.80
N HIS A 29 -9.16 -3.61 -7.73
CA HIS A 29 -9.71 -3.48 -6.38
C HIS A 29 -9.73 -2.01 -5.93
N GLU A 30 -10.79 -1.63 -5.23
CA GLU A 30 -11.01 -0.29 -4.71
C GLU A 30 -10.38 -0.17 -3.32
N HIS A 31 -9.60 0.89 -3.09
CA HIS A 31 -9.04 1.19 -1.76
C HIS A 31 -10.12 1.85 -0.90
N HIS A 32 -10.90 1.05 -0.15
CA HIS A 32 -11.98 1.52 0.75
C HIS A 32 -11.49 2.26 2.02
N ASP A 33 -10.46 3.11 1.90
CA ASP A 33 -9.98 3.90 3.03
C ASP A 33 -10.72 5.24 3.17
N GLU A 34 -11.51 5.66 2.16
CA GLU A 34 -12.21 6.95 2.16
C GLU A 34 -13.66 6.89 2.72
N ASP A 35 -14.32 5.73 2.74
CA ASP A 35 -15.76 5.63 3.09
C ASP A 35 -16.06 5.18 4.53
N LYS A 36 -15.03 4.94 5.35
CA LYS A 36 -15.26 4.53 6.74
C LYS A 36 -15.66 5.76 7.56
N PRO A 37 -16.77 5.72 8.31
CA PRO A 37 -17.07 6.76 9.30
C PRO A 37 -15.87 6.99 10.23
N GLU A 38 -15.69 8.24 10.69
CA GLU A 38 -14.66 8.57 11.67
C GLU A 38 -14.99 7.95 13.03
N TYR A 39 -14.70 6.66 13.18
CA TYR A 39 -14.88 5.97 14.44
C TYR A 39 -13.81 6.43 15.45
N PRO A 40 -14.16 6.67 16.72
CA PRO A 40 -13.22 7.18 17.73
C PRO A 40 -11.99 6.30 17.97
N TYR A 41 -12.08 5.00 17.62
CA TYR A 41 -10.99 4.03 17.74
C TYR A 41 -10.08 3.92 16.52
N LEU A 42 -10.48 4.51 15.38
CA LEU A 42 -9.62 4.58 14.21
C LEU A 42 -8.74 5.82 14.29
N LYS A 43 -7.53 5.72 13.75
CA LYS A 43 -6.54 6.82 13.69
C LYS A 43 -6.30 7.51 15.05
N MET A 44 -6.49 6.79 16.17
CA MET A 44 -6.21 7.29 17.52
C MET A 44 -4.75 7.75 17.62
N ARG A 45 -4.55 9.01 18.03
CA ARG A 45 -3.23 9.63 18.22
C ARG A 45 -3.17 10.34 19.56
N THR A 46 -2.51 9.72 20.54
CA THR A 46 -2.22 10.34 21.84
C THR A 46 -0.86 11.04 21.88
N LYS A 47 0.01 10.74 20.91
CA LYS A 47 1.33 11.36 20.73
C LYS A 47 1.62 11.51 19.24
N PRO A 48 2.18 12.66 18.80
CA PRO A 48 2.59 12.85 17.41
C PRO A 48 3.72 11.88 17.03
N PHE A 49 3.77 11.52 15.76
CA PHE A 49 4.87 10.75 15.23
C PHE A 49 6.17 11.57 15.10
N PRO A 50 7.34 10.91 15.12
CA PRO A 50 8.64 11.60 15.12
C PRO A 50 9.11 12.11 13.74
N TRP A 51 8.28 12.07 12.71
CA TRP A 51 8.61 12.57 11.36
C TRP A 51 7.85 13.86 11.02
N PRO A 52 8.23 14.59 9.95
CA PRO A 52 7.69 15.93 9.65
C PRO A 52 6.17 15.98 9.48
N GLU A 53 5.59 15.03 8.74
CA GLU A 53 4.13 14.88 8.63
C GLU A 53 3.59 14.05 9.81
N SER A 54 3.68 14.61 11.02
CA SER A 54 3.50 13.89 12.29
C SER A 54 2.10 13.30 12.54
N ASN A 55 1.11 13.67 11.72
CA ASN A 55 -0.26 13.13 11.74
C ASN A 55 -0.47 11.98 10.73
N CYS A 56 0.47 11.73 9.83
CA CYS A 56 0.38 10.65 8.83
C CYS A 56 1.11 9.40 9.31
N ASP A 57 0.59 8.19 9.03
CA ASP A 57 1.25 6.94 9.41
C ASP A 57 2.56 6.71 8.63
N PHE A 58 3.32 5.68 9.02
CA PHE A 58 4.65 5.44 8.45
C PHE A 58 4.63 5.14 6.94
N LEU A 59 3.62 4.39 6.47
CA LEU A 59 3.45 3.99 5.06
C LEU A 59 2.30 4.73 4.36
N ASP A 60 1.71 5.73 5.01
CA ASP A 60 0.59 6.50 4.47
C ASP A 60 1.12 7.56 3.50
N ARG A 61 1.34 7.14 2.25
CA ARG A 61 1.93 7.99 1.19
C ARG A 61 0.96 9.08 0.77
N GLU A 62 -0.33 8.81 0.78
CA GLU A 62 -1.37 9.75 0.37
C GLU A 62 -1.55 10.88 1.39
N CYS A 63 -1.62 10.56 2.69
CA CYS A 63 -1.66 11.57 3.74
C CYS A 63 -0.44 12.50 3.64
N ARG A 64 0.76 11.93 3.42
CA ARG A 64 1.98 12.74 3.26
C ARG A 64 1.93 13.63 2.02
N ALA A 65 1.41 13.14 0.90
CA ALA A 65 1.22 13.96 -0.30
C ALA A 65 0.27 15.13 -0.03
N LYS A 66 -0.91 14.86 0.53
CA LYS A 66 -1.92 15.86 0.90
C LYS A 66 -1.34 16.89 1.89
N ALA A 67 -0.63 16.45 2.93
CA ALA A 67 0.01 17.33 3.92
C ALA A 67 1.08 18.25 3.31
N ARG A 68 1.87 17.74 2.35
CA ARG A 68 2.89 18.52 1.64
C ARG A 68 2.27 19.53 0.69
N GLU A 69 1.22 19.16 -0.01
CA GLU A 69 0.46 20.06 -0.90
C GLU A 69 -0.20 21.18 -0.10
N ALA A 70 -0.86 20.85 1.02
CA ALA A 70 -1.42 21.85 1.93
C ALA A 70 -0.35 22.82 2.45
N LYS A 71 0.83 22.31 2.83
CA LYS A 71 1.96 23.15 3.25
C LYS A 71 2.46 24.09 2.14
N LYS A 72 2.46 23.64 0.88
CA LYS A 72 2.83 24.47 -0.27
C LYS A 72 1.79 25.56 -0.55
N ALA A 73 0.51 25.27 -0.39
CA ALA A 73 -0.57 26.23 -0.63
C ALA A 73 -0.64 27.36 0.42
N LEU A 74 -0.01 27.17 1.58
CA LEU A 74 0.06 28.15 2.66
C LEU A 74 1.30 29.07 2.59
N ASN A 75 2.21 28.83 1.65
CA ASN A 75 3.43 29.62 1.42
C ASN A 75 3.34 30.37 0.09
#